data_AF-A0A944X4W1-F1
#
_entry.id   AF-A0A944X4W1-F1
#
_cell.length_a   1.000
_cell.length_b   1.000
_cell.length_c   1.000
_cell.angle_alpha   90.00
_cell.angle_beta   90.00
_cell.angle_gamma   90.00
#
_symmetry.space_group_name_H-M   'P 1'
#
loop_
_entity.id
_entity.type
_entity.pdbx_description
1 polymer ?
#
loop_
_entity_poly.entity_id
_entity_poly.type
_entity_poly.pdbx_seq_one_letter_code
_entity_poly.pdbx_strand_id
1 'polypeptide(L)' 'MNLVSIVLTIMIIQLVMGLGFLSHYSEERRIGKSTAEAWSSYPGVFFILSILLPLLYLLF' A
#
# COMPACT_ATOMS: atom_id res chain seq x y z
N MET A 1 8.30 11.16 -19.01
CA MET A 1 6.95 10.56 -18.92
C MET A 1 5.95 11.71 -18.75
N ASN A 2 4.77 11.68 -19.39
CA ASN A 2 3.79 12.77 -19.20
C ASN A 2 3.06 12.62 -17.86
N LEU A 3 2.39 13.69 -17.40
CA LEU A 3 1.70 13.72 -16.12
C LEU A 3 0.65 12.62 -15.98
N VAL A 4 -0.13 12.37 -17.05
CA VAL A 4 -1.18 11.33 -17.07
C VAL A 4 -0.59 9.95 -16.83
N SER A 5 0.51 9.62 -17.52
CA SER A 5 1.22 8.36 -17.34
C SER A 5 1.78 8.21 -15.92
N ILE A 6 2.31 9.29 -15.32
CA ILE A 6 2.81 9.28 -13.94
C ILE A 6 1.68 8.96 -12.95
N VAL A 7 0.55 9.64 -13.07
CA VAL A 7 -0.62 9.42 -12.19
C VAL A 7 -1.13 7.99 -12.33
N LEU A 8 -1.27 7.49 -13.55
CA LEU A 8 -1.71 6.11 -13.78
C LEU A 8 -0.75 5.08 -13.18
N THR A 9 0.56 5.28 -13.33
CA THR A 9 1.56 4.40 -12.71
C THR A 9 1.42 4.39 -11.19
N ILE A 10 1.26 5.55 -10.56
CA ILE A 10 1.05 5.65 -9.10
C ILE A 10 -0.22 4.91 -8.67
N MET A 11 -1.33 5.11 -9.38
CA MET A 11 -2.59 4.42 -9.07
C MET A 11 -2.48 2.90 -9.22
N ILE A 12 -1.79 2.42 -10.25
CA ILE A 12 -1.55 0.98 -10.44
C ILE A 12 -0.71 0.42 -9.30
N ILE A 13 0.37 1.11 -8.91
CA ILE A 13 1.21 0.71 -7.78
C ILE A 13 0.37 0.62 -6.50
N GLN A 14 -0.42 1.66 -6.19
CA GLN A 14 -1.28 1.68 -5.01
C GLN A 14 -2.30 0.55 -5.01
N LEU A 15 -2.89 0.23 -6.17
CA LEU A 15 -3.82 -0.88 -6.32
C LEU A 15 -3.13 -2.22 -6.05
N VAL A 16 -1.99 -2.50 -6.69
CA VAL A 16 -1.25 -3.77 -6.52
C VAL A 16 -0.81 -3.94 -5.07
N MET A 17 -0.27 -2.89 -4.47
CA MET A 17 0.16 -2.91 -3.07
C MET A 17 -1.02 -3.08 -2.11
N GLY A 18 -2.14 -2.41 -2.37
CA GLY A 18 -3.37 -2.53 -1.59
C GLY A 18 -3.96 -3.93 -1.64
N LEU A 19 -4.00 -4.55 -2.83
CA LEU A 19 -4.46 -5.93 -2.99
C LEU A 19 -3.54 -6.93 -2.27
N GLY A 20 -2.23 -6.73 -2.36
CA GLY A 20 -1.25 -7.55 -1.64
C GLY A 20 -1.42 -7.44 -0.12
N PHE A 21 -1.60 -6.23 0.40
CA PHE A 21 -1.89 -5.99 1.80
C PHE A 21 -3.22 -6.61 2.24
N LEU A 22 -4.31 -6.44 1.47
CA LEU A 22 -5.62 -7.00 1.81
C LEU A 22 -5.61 -8.52 1.87
N SER A 23 -4.89 -9.17 0.95
CA SER A 23 -4.68 -10.62 0.97
C SER A 23 -3.96 -11.06 2.25
N HIS A 24 -2.83 -10.42 2.57
CA HIS A 24 -2.09 -10.70 3.80
C HIS A 24 -2.91 -10.41 5.06
N TYR A 25 -3.61 -9.28 5.10
CA TYR A 25 -4.46 -8.87 6.20
C TYR A 25 -5.56 -9.91 6.44
N SER A 26 -6.24 -10.37 5.40
CA SER A 26 -7.26 -11.40 5.50
C SER A 26 -6.69 -12.69 6.12
N GLU A 27 -5.49 -13.10 5.72
CA GLU A 27 -4.82 -14.28 6.25
C GLU A 27 -4.45 -14.12 7.73
N GLU A 28 -3.81 -13.00 8.10
CA GLU A 28 -3.42 -12.71 9.48
C GLU A 28 -4.63 -12.64 10.41
N ARG A 29 -5.74 -12.07 9.94
CA ARG A 29 -7.00 -12.05 10.69
C ARG A 29 -7.61 -13.43 10.81
N ARG A 30 -7.50 -14.29 9.79
CA ARG A 30 -7.97 -15.69 9.83
C ARG A 30 -7.25 -16.51 10.89
N ILE A 31 -5.95 -16.29 11.08
CA ILE A 31 -5.14 -17.00 12.10
C ILE A 31 -5.22 -16.37 13.50
N GLY A 32 -6.08 -15.37 13.68
CA GLY A 32 -6.35 -14.77 15.00
C GLY A 32 -5.37 -13.67 15.42
N LYS A 33 -4.48 -13.21 14.54
CA LYS A 33 -3.57 -12.10 14.85
C LYS A 33 -4.32 -10.78 14.94
N SER A 34 -3.75 -9.87 15.71
CA SER A 34 -4.28 -8.51 15.89
C SER A 34 -4.20 -7.71 14.59
N THR A 35 -5.05 -6.68 14.50
CA THR A 35 -5.00 -5.75 13.38
C THR A 35 -3.67 -5.00 13.34
N ALA A 36 -3.13 -4.62 14.50
CA ALA A 36 -1.85 -3.94 14.62
C ALA A 36 -0.71 -4.77 14.01
N GLU A 37 -0.67 -6.08 14.28
CA GLU A 37 0.34 -6.98 13.70
C GLU A 37 0.23 -7.02 12.18
N ALA A 38 -0.98 -7.13 11.63
CA ALA A 38 -1.21 -7.13 10.19
C ALA A 38 -0.76 -5.81 9.54
N TRP A 39 -1.00 -4.66 10.18
CA TRP A 39 -0.54 -3.35 9.70
C TRP A 39 0.97 -3.14 9.82
N SER A 40 1.60 -3.69 10.86
CA SER A 40 3.06 -3.62 11.06
C SER A 40 3.86 -4.60 10.19
N SER A 41 3.18 -5.48 9.45
CA SER A 41 3.81 -6.42 8.52
C SER A 41 4.43 -5.69 7.33
N TYR A 42 5.38 -6.36 6.64
CA TYR A 42 5.98 -5.80 5.42
C TYR A 42 4.93 -5.37 4.39
N PRO A 43 3.90 -6.17 4.04
CA PRO A 43 2.84 -5.73 3.12
C PRO A 43 2.11 -4.46 3.58
N GLY A 44 1.81 -4.34 4.88
CA GLY A 44 1.17 -3.15 5.44
C GLY A 44 2.04 -1.91 5.35
N VAL A 45 3.32 -2.03 5.72
CA VAL A 45 4.29 -0.94 5.62
C VAL A 45 4.47 -0.49 4.18
N PHE A 46 4.65 -1.41 3.24
CA PHE A 46 4.82 -1.05 1.83
C PHE A 46 3.56 -0.43 1.22
N PHE A 47 2.36 -0.88 1.62
CA PHE A 47 1.12 -0.23 1.20
C PHE A 47 1.05 1.22 1.68
N ILE A 48 1.36 1.46 2.96
CA ILE A 48 1.42 2.83 3.51
C ILE A 48 2.44 3.69 2.76
N LEU A 49 3.66 3.16 2.52
CA LEU A 49 4.70 3.88 1.79
C LEU A 49 4.28 4.23 0.36
N SER A 50 3.53 3.34 -0.31
CA SER A 50 3.01 3.60 -1.66
C SER A 50 2.00 4.77 -1.73
N ILE A 51 1.42 5.15 -0.59
CA ILE A 51 0.53 6.31 -0.47
C ILE A 51 1.33 7.54 -0.04
N LEU A 52 2.21 7.39 0.97
CA LEU A 52 2.96 8.52 1.54
C LEU A 52 4.00 9.09 0.59
N LEU A 53 4.76 8.27 -0.14
CA LEU A 53 5.84 8.75 -1.00
C LEU A 53 5.33 9.67 -2.14
N PRO A 54 4.25 9.33 -2.87
CA PRO A 54 3.66 10.24 -3.85
C PRO A 54 3.14 11.55 -3.25
N LEU A 55 2.53 11.48 -2.05
CA LEU A 55 2.02 12.68 -1.37
C LEU A 55 3.16 13.61 -0.93
N LEU A 56 4.24 13.05 -0.39
CA LEU A 56 5.45 13.80 -0.04
C LEU A 56 6.05 14.45 -1.29
N TYR A 57 6.12 13.74 -2.40
CA TYR A 57 6.61 14.30 -3.66
C TYR A 57 5.77 15.48 -4.17
N LEU A 58 4.47 15.51 -3.91
CA LEU A 58 3.60 16.64 -4.29
C LEU A 58 3.74 17.86 -3.35
N LEU A 59 4.32 17.69 -2.17
CA LEU A 59 4.50 18.76 -1.18
C LEU A 59 5.82 19.54 -1.36
N PHE A 60 6.76 19.02 -2.18
CA PHE A 60 8.05 19.64 -2.49
C PHE A 60 8.14 20.01 -3.97
#